data_AF-A0A949YN65-F1
#
_entry.id   AF-A0A949YN65-F1
#
_cell.length_a   1.000
_cell.length_b   1.000
_cell.length_c   1.000
_cell.angle_alpha   90.00
_cell.angle_beta   90.00
_cell.angle_gamma   90.00
#
_symmetry.space_group_name_H-M   'P 1'
#
loop_
_entity.id
_entity.type
_entity.pdbx_description
1 polymer ?
#
loop_
_entity_poly.entity_id
_entity_poly.type
_entity_poly.pdbx_seq_one_letter_code
_entity_poly.pdbx_strand_id
1 'polypeptide(L)'
;MCGRFTKHYTGAEVHEFLSVFGPPRNLQPHYNLAPTDTVDVIRLTKEAARELVPMRWGLIPFWWKKSAKETPATFNARAETVADKPMFRQAAADRPIRPMVVDECHRGYLLDRETSNT
;
A
#
# COMPACT_ATOMS: atom_id res chain seq x y z
N MET A 1 10.85 7.26 -5.70
CA MET A 1 10.34 5.88 -5.51
C MET A 1 9.97 5.75 -4.04
N CYS A 2 8.77 5.27 -3.71
CA CYS A 2 8.35 5.14 -2.30
C CYS A 2 8.83 3.81 -1.73
N GLY A 3 9.58 3.83 -0.62
CA GLY A 3 10.10 2.60 -0.01
C GLY A 3 9.68 2.40 1.44
N ARG A 4 9.11 3.41 2.09
CA ARG A 4 8.67 3.38 3.48
C ARG A 4 7.47 4.31 3.66
N PHE A 5 6.54 3.94 4.54
CA PHE A 5 5.49 4.85 4.98
C PHE A 5 5.06 4.56 6.42
N THR A 6 4.41 5.55 7.02
CA THR A 6 3.87 5.49 8.37
C THR A 6 2.36 5.21 8.31
N LYS A 7 1.81 4.60 9.35
CA LYS A 7 0.37 4.50 9.57
C LYS A 7 0.12 4.97 11.00
N HIS A 8 -0.54 6.09 11.20
CA HIS A 8 -0.84 6.60 12.55
C HIS A 8 -2.34 6.74 12.83
N TYR A 9 -3.19 6.68 11.79
CA TYR A 9 -4.64 6.80 11.94
C TYR A 9 -5.26 5.62 12.69
N THR A 10 -6.20 5.97 13.55
CA THR A 10 -7.09 5.06 14.25
C THR A 10 -8.18 4.53 13.32
N GLY A 11 -8.83 3.43 13.71
CA GLY A 11 -9.96 2.88 12.96
C GLY A 11 -11.14 3.86 12.83
N ALA A 12 -11.35 4.71 13.84
CA ALA A 12 -12.41 5.71 13.86
C ALA A 12 -12.14 6.81 12.82
N GLU A 13 -10.92 7.35 12.78
CA GLU A 13 -10.52 8.36 11.80
C GLU A 13 -10.61 7.83 10.37
N VAL A 14 -10.14 6.60 10.11
CA VAL A 14 -10.24 5.97 8.78
C VAL A 14 -11.70 5.79 8.36
N HIS A 15 -12.58 5.38 9.29
CA HIS A 15 -14.00 5.23 9.02
C HIS A 15 -14.66 6.58 8.66
N GLU A 16 -14.34 7.64 9.42
CA GLU A 16 -14.85 8.99 9.18
C GLU A 16 -14.38 9.56 7.84
N PHE A 17 -13.08 9.52 7.54
CA PHE A 17 -12.52 10.11 6.33
C PHE A 17 -12.95 9.39 5.04
N LEU A 18 -13.18 8.07 5.11
CA LEU A 18 -13.25 7.24 3.90
C LEU A 18 -14.54 6.43 3.79
N SER A 19 -15.49 6.59 4.72
CA SER A 19 -16.80 5.93 4.71
C SER A 19 -16.66 4.41 4.51
N VAL A 20 -15.78 3.80 5.30
CA VAL A 20 -15.49 2.37 5.25
C VAL A 20 -16.60 1.60 5.95
N PHE A 21 -17.17 0.60 5.28
CA PHE A 21 -18.14 -0.32 5.85
C PHE A 21 -17.43 -1.55 6.42
N GLY A 22 -17.87 -1.99 7.60
CA GLY A 22 -17.35 -3.18 8.28
C GLY A 22 -17.22 -3.00 9.79
N PRO A 23 -16.90 -4.06 10.54
CA PRO A 23 -16.66 -3.95 11.97
C PRO A 23 -15.45 -3.03 12.24
N PRO A 24 -15.50 -2.21 13.30
CA PRO A 24 -14.38 -1.37 13.67
C PRO A 24 -13.14 -2.24 13.92
N ARG A 25 -12.05 -1.92 13.23
CA ARG A 25 -10.76 -2.58 13.43
C ARG A 25 -9.92 -1.74 14.38
N ASN A 26 -9.30 -2.40 15.35
CA ASN A 26 -8.31 -1.76 16.21
C ASN A 26 -7.01 -1.54 15.42
N LEU A 27 -6.93 -0.41 14.71
CA LEU A 27 -5.73 -0.04 13.96
C LEU A 27 -4.67 0.49 14.92
N GLN A 28 -3.57 -0.25 15.03
CA GLN A 28 -2.40 0.18 15.78
C GLN A 28 -1.48 1.02 14.90
N PRO A 29 -0.89 2.10 15.43
CA PRO A 29 0.13 2.87 14.73
C PRO A 29 1.33 1.99 14.34
N HIS A 30 1.89 2.24 13.15
CA HIS A 30 3.09 1.58 12.65
C HIS A 30 3.94 2.60 11.88
N TYR A 31 5.10 2.97 12.43
CA TYR A 31 5.90 4.09 11.93
C TYR A 31 6.99 3.71 10.93
N ASN A 32 7.11 2.43 10.57
CA ASN A 32 8.15 1.98 9.65
C ASN A 32 7.70 0.78 8.79
N LEU A 33 6.62 0.92 8.03
CA LEU A 33 6.19 -0.13 7.11
C LEU A 33 7.20 -0.27 5.96
N ALA A 34 7.59 -1.50 5.66
CA ALA A 34 8.54 -1.90 4.63
C ALA A 34 7.84 -2.61 3.47
N PRO A 35 8.46 -2.68 2.27
CA PRO A 35 8.00 -3.58 1.23
C PRO A 35 7.86 -5.00 1.76
N THR A 36 6.83 -5.71 1.31
CA THR A 36 6.43 -7.05 1.75
C THR A 36 5.71 -7.16 3.10
N ASP A 37 5.67 -6.09 3.90
CA ASP A 37 4.87 -6.06 5.13
C ASP A 37 3.38 -6.14 4.83
N THR A 38 2.59 -6.55 5.82
CA THR A 38 1.12 -6.51 5.72
C THR A 38 0.64 -5.12 6.14
N VAL A 39 -0.15 -4.49 5.27
CA VAL A 39 -0.67 -3.13 5.42
C VAL A 39 -2.18 -3.12 5.28
N ASP A 40 -2.85 -2.15 5.88
CA ASP A 40 -4.30 -2.00 5.76
C ASP A 40 -4.64 -1.25 4.46
N VAL A 41 -5.48 -1.86 3.63
CA VAL A 41 -5.86 -1.35 2.31
C VAL A 41 -7.37 -1.18 2.24
N ILE A 42 -7.83 -0.06 1.70
CA ILE A 42 -9.23 0.10 1.32
C ILE A 42 -9.43 -0.41 -0.10
N ARG A 43 -10.37 -1.32 -0.27
CA ARG A 43 -10.80 -1.77 -1.58
C ARG A 43 -12.32 -1.63 -1.73
N LEU A 44 -12.76 -1.64 -2.98
CA LEU A 44 -14.18 -1.73 -3.32
C LEU A 44 -14.60 -3.19 -3.39
N THR A 45 -15.73 -3.51 -2.74
CA THR A 45 -16.42 -4.78 -2.89
C THR A 45 -17.13 -4.85 -4.24
N LYS A 46 -17.73 -6.00 -4.58
CA LYS A 46 -18.52 -6.13 -5.81
C LYS A 46 -19.78 -5.26 -5.78
N GLU A 47 -20.25 -4.94 -4.59
CA GLU A 47 -21.42 -4.11 -4.28
C GLU A 47 -21.06 -2.62 -4.17
N ALA A 48 -19.85 -2.23 -4.62
CA ALA A 48 -19.33 -0.86 -4.56
C ALA A 48 -19.20 -0.25 -3.15
N ALA A 49 -19.22 -1.09 -2.10
CA ALA A 49 -18.90 -0.66 -0.74
C ALA A 49 -17.39 -0.59 -0.53
N ARG A 50 -16.92 0.30 0.33
CA ARG A 50 -15.51 0.37 0.74
C ARG A 50 -15.31 -0.52 1.96
N GLU A 51 -14.29 -1.36 1.94
CA GLU A 51 -13.90 -2.18 3.09
C GLU A 51 -12.40 -2.07 3.38
N LEU A 52 -12.02 -2.22 4.65
CA LEU A 52 -10.63 -2.16 5.09
C LEU A 52 -10.07 -3.57 5.35
N VAL A 53 -9.17 -4.01 4.48
CA VAL A 53 -8.61 -5.37 4.51
C VAL A 53 -7.09 -5.33 4.69
N PRO A 54 -6.50 -6.27 5.45
CA PRO A 54 -5.05 -6.42 5.48
C PRO A 54 -4.57 -7.05 4.16
N MET A 55 -3.54 -6.47 3.55
CA MET A 55 -2.92 -6.96 2.31
C MET A 55 -1.39 -6.83 2.38
N ARG A 56 -0.68 -7.72 1.71
CA ARG A 56 0.77 -7.59 1.53
C ARG A 56 1.12 -6.37 0.66
N TRP A 57 2.09 -5.57 1.09
CA TRP A 57 2.66 -4.50 0.27
C TRP A 57 3.62 -5.06 -0.79
N GLY A 58 3.02 -5.54 -1.87
CA GLY A 58 3.70 -6.07 -3.04
C GLY A 58 2.80 -7.06 -3.76
N LEU A 59 2.51 -6.77 -5.02
CA LEU A 59 1.60 -7.57 -5.82
C LEU A 59 2.21 -8.94 -6.17
N ILE A 60 1.45 -10.00 -5.91
CA ILE A 60 1.76 -11.36 -6.37
C ILE A 60 0.68 -11.72 -7.39
N PRO A 61 1.02 -11.83 -8.69
CA PRO A 61 0.05 -12.22 -9.71
C PRO A 61 -0.45 -13.66 -9.46
N PHE A 62 -1.72 -13.92 -9.74
CA PHE A 62 -2.30 -15.26 -9.59
C PHE A 62 -1.60 -16.35 -10.43
N TRP A 63 -0.97 -15.97 -11.54
CA TRP A 63 -0.20 -16.88 -12.39
C TRP A 63 1.22 -17.17 -11.87
N TRP A 64 1.66 -16.45 -10.84
CA TRP A 64 2.97 -16.65 -10.23
C TRP A 64 3.03 -18.00 -9.50
N LYS A 65 3.92 -18.88 -9.94
CA LYS A 65 4.03 -20.26 -9.42
C LYS A 65 5.09 -20.44 -8.34
N LYS A 66 5.97 -19.44 -8.16
CA LYS A 66 7.06 -19.48 -7.17
C LYS A 66 6.60 -18.90 -5.83
N SER A 67 7.47 -18.94 -4.82
CA SER A 67 7.14 -18.37 -3.52
C SER A 67 6.92 -16.84 -3.57
N ALA A 68 6.19 -16.32 -2.59
CA ALA A 68 6.00 -14.88 -2.39
C ALA A 68 7.33 -14.13 -2.18
N LYS A 69 8.33 -14.80 -1.61
CA LYS A 69 9.67 -14.24 -1.36
C LYS A 69 10.46 -14.05 -2.66
N GLU A 70 10.21 -14.87 -3.66
CA GLU A 70 10.85 -14.80 -4.98
C GLU A 70 10.15 -13.82 -5.93
N THR A 71 9.04 -13.21 -5.51
CA THR A 71 8.36 -12.22 -6.33
C THR A 71 9.26 -10.97 -6.47
N PRO A 72 9.44 -10.43 -7.70
CA PRO A 72 10.18 -9.19 -7.90
C PRO A 72 9.62 -8.02 -7.08
N ALA A 73 10.36 -6.91 -7.04
CA ALA A 73 9.96 -5.66 -6.38
C ALA A 73 8.67 -5.05 -6.99
N THR A 74 7.51 -5.57 -6.60
CA THR A 74 6.17 -5.20 -7.10
C THR A 74 5.41 -4.28 -6.15
N PHE A 75 6.12 -3.60 -5.25
CA PHE A 75 5.56 -2.67 -4.27
C PHE A 75 5.30 -1.27 -4.85
N ASN A 76 5.89 -0.94 -6.00
CA ASN A 76 5.61 0.26 -6.77
C ASN A 76 5.21 -0.09 -8.21
N ALA A 77 4.26 0.66 -8.75
CA ALA A 77 3.92 0.67 -10.17
C ALA A 77 3.93 2.11 -10.68
N ARG A 78 4.44 2.32 -11.90
CA ARG A 78 4.44 3.63 -12.57
C ARG A 78 3.08 3.82 -13.24
N ALA A 79 2.38 4.91 -12.95
CA ALA A 79 1.04 5.17 -13.46
C ALA A 79 0.98 5.13 -15.00
N GLU A 80 2.05 5.57 -15.66
CA GLU A 80 2.16 5.65 -17.10
C GLU A 80 2.25 4.29 -17.79
N THR A 81 2.69 3.24 -17.07
CA THR A 81 2.98 1.92 -17.67
C THR A 81 2.30 0.75 -16.94
N VAL A 82 1.45 1.05 -15.94
CA VAL A 82 0.81 0.04 -15.10
C VAL A 82 -0.15 -0.85 -15.90
N ALA A 83 -0.80 -0.27 -16.92
CA ALA A 83 -1.74 -0.99 -17.78
C ALA A 83 -1.05 -1.97 -18.74
N ASP A 84 0.20 -1.71 -19.14
CA ASP A 84 0.89 -2.51 -20.15
C ASP A 84 1.74 -3.64 -19.53
N LYS A 85 2.22 -3.44 -18.30
CA LYS A 85 3.13 -4.39 -17.66
C LYS A 85 2.41 -5.67 -17.25
N PRO A 86 2.87 -6.87 -17.68
CA PRO A 86 2.23 -8.15 -17.35
C PRO A 86 2.02 -8.39 -15.84
N MET A 87 2.91 -7.84 -15.00
CA MET A 87 2.81 -7.91 -13.55
C MET A 87 1.59 -7.19 -12.98
N PHE A 88 1.14 -6.09 -13.61
CA PHE A 88 0.12 -5.19 -13.07
C PHE A 88 -1.14 -5.11 -13.93
N ARG A 89 -1.06 -5.38 -15.23
CA ARG A 89 -2.14 -5.14 -16.21
C ARG A 89 -3.50 -5.69 -15.78
N GLN A 90 -3.51 -6.91 -15.24
CA GLN A 90 -4.75 -7.55 -14.83
C GLN A 90 -5.30 -6.96 -13.53
N ALA A 91 -4.43 -6.66 -12.57
CA ALA A 91 -4.85 -5.98 -11.35
C ALA A 91 -5.38 -4.56 -11.64
N ALA A 92 -4.76 -3.85 -12.58
CA ALA A 92 -5.19 -2.52 -13.03
C ALA A 92 -6.54 -2.55 -13.77
N ALA A 93 -6.80 -3.60 -14.56
CA ALA A 93 -8.07 -3.78 -15.26
C ALA A 93 -9.19 -4.25 -14.33
N ASP A 94 -8.89 -5.18 -13.42
CA ASP A 94 -9.91 -5.84 -12.61
C ASP A 94 -10.50 -4.90 -11.54
N ARG A 95 -9.68 -4.02 -10.92
CA ARG A 95 -10.13 -3.17 -9.79
C ARG A 95 -9.26 -1.93 -9.56
N PRO A 96 -9.84 -0.75 -9.24
CA PRO A 96 -9.09 0.33 -8.61
C PRO A 96 -8.88 0.02 -7.12
N ILE A 97 -8.03 -0.97 -6.81
CA ILE A 97 -7.53 -1.13 -5.44
C ILE A 97 -6.67 0.10 -5.16
N ARG A 98 -7.11 0.97 -4.25
CA ARG A 98 -6.32 2.09 -3.77
C ARG A 98 -5.60 1.62 -2.51
N PRO A 99 -4.32 1.20 -2.58
CA PRO A 99 -3.55 1.04 -1.36
C PRO A 99 -3.66 2.36 -0.59
N MET A 100 -4.21 2.27 0.62
CA MET A 100 -4.27 3.40 1.51
C MET A 100 -2.84 3.69 1.96
N VAL A 101 -2.21 4.67 1.32
CA VAL A 101 -1.09 5.40 1.90
C VAL A 101 -1.76 6.55 2.65
N VAL A 102 -2.16 6.30 3.89
CA VAL A 102 -2.85 7.33 4.68
C VAL A 102 -1.87 8.36 5.21
N ASP A 103 -0.56 8.07 5.22
CA ASP A 103 0.44 9.00 5.72
C ASP A 103 1.73 8.96 4.90
N GLU A 104 2.50 10.02 5.05
CA GLU A 104 3.67 10.42 4.27
C GLU A 104 4.52 9.24 3.80
N CYS A 105 4.48 9.01 2.49
CA CYS A 105 5.53 8.25 1.84
C CYS A 105 6.83 8.95 2.16
N HIS A 106 7.71 8.31 2.93
CA HIS A 106 9.07 8.78 3.07
C HIS A 106 9.70 8.59 1.69
N ARG A 107 9.65 9.62 0.84
CA ARG A 107 10.60 9.75 -0.26
C ARG A 107 11.95 9.70 0.44
N GLY A 108 12.72 8.65 0.19
CA GLY A 108 14.09 8.59 0.66
C GLY A 108 14.86 9.75 0.07
N TYR A 109 14.81 10.89 0.74
CA TYR A 109 15.89 11.85 0.73
C TYR A 109 16.94 11.20 1.62
N LEU A 110 17.99 10.68 0.99
CA LEU A 110 19.32 10.83 1.56
C LEU A 110 19.48 12.33 1.80
N LEU A 111 19.10 12.79 2.99
CA LEU A 111 19.70 13.99 3.53
C LEU A 111 21.11 13.54 3.89
N ASP A 112 22.04 13.84 2.98
CA ASP A 112 23.43 14.06 3.35
C ASP A 112 23.41 14.92 4.61
N ARG A 113 23.81 14.32 5.74
CA ARG A 113 24.19 15.10 6.91
C ARG A 113 25.52 15.75 6.59
N GLU A 114 25.50 16.79 5.77
CA GLU A 114 26.43 17.90 5.92
C GLU A 114 26.01 18.66 7.19
N THR A 115 26.35 18.10 8.35
CA THR A 115 26.53 18.93 9.55
C THR A 115 27.96 19.46 9.49
N SER A 116 28.11 20.54 8.73
CA SER A 116 29.14 21.54 8.94
C SER A 116 29.00 22.09 10.36
N ASN A 117 30.00 21.77 11.19
CA ASN A 117 30.67 22.67 12.13
C ASN A 117 29.82 23.80 12.76
N THR A 118 29.37 23.61 14.00
CA THR A 118 29.62 24.54 15.12
C THR A 118 29.30 23.89 16.46
#